data_AF-A0A8J7JC07-F1
#
_entry.id   AF-A0A8J7JC07-F1
#
_cell.length_a   1.000
_cell.length_b   1.000
_cell.length_c   1.000
_cell.angle_alpha   90.00
_cell.angle_beta   90.00
_cell.angle_gamma   90.00
#
_symmetry.space_group_name_H-M   'P 1'
#
loop_
_entity.id
_entity.type
_entity.pdbx_description
1 polymer ?
#
loop_
_entity_poly.entity_id
_entity_poly.type
_entity_poly.pdbx_seq_one_letter_code
_entity_poly.pdbx_strand_id
1 'polypeptide(L)'
;MPQPEIDRRKASRRGLHLVACFEAAKGVLVLLVGCGLLAFIHKDLHHAAEQLVRVLHMNPAHHYPSILIDAADKVTDLQLWVLAFSAVVYSAIRLVEAYGLWKGYQWAEWFGFLSGAIYIPMELFEVARQVTWPRVTVLAVNLVIVGYLAFTLARTGRHRRRLQD
;
A
#
# COMPACT_ATOMS: atom_id res chain seq x y z
N MET A 1 1.10 -34.45 -23.33
CA MET A 1 2.05 -33.85 -22.36
C MET A 1 1.42 -32.61 -21.71
N PRO A 2 1.34 -32.49 -20.37
CA PRO A 2 0.62 -31.41 -19.67
C PRO A 2 1.51 -30.18 -19.31
N GLN A 3 2.60 -29.94 -20.04
CA GLN A 3 3.53 -28.83 -19.75
C GLN A 3 2.89 -27.41 -19.69
N PRO A 4 1.95 -27.01 -20.58
CA PRO A 4 1.46 -25.62 -20.57
C PRO A 4 0.64 -25.25 -19.32
N GLU A 5 0.13 -26.23 -18.58
CA GLU A 5 -0.66 -25.97 -17.38
C GLU A 5 0.23 -25.67 -16.15
N ILE A 6 1.36 -26.36 -16.03
CA ILE A 6 2.32 -26.17 -14.93
C ILE A 6 2.97 -24.78 -15.00
N ASP A 7 3.36 -24.35 -16.21
CA ASP A 7 3.99 -23.04 -16.41
C ASP A 7 3.02 -21.89 -16.09
N ARG A 8 1.74 -22.05 -16.46
CA ARG A 8 0.68 -21.08 -16.12
C ARG A 8 0.43 -20.97 -14.62
N ARG A 9 0.40 -22.09 -13.89
CA ARG A 9 0.24 -22.08 -12.41
C ARG A 9 1.44 -21.42 -11.73
N LYS A 10 2.67 -21.70 -12.19
CA LYS A 10 3.89 -21.05 -11.68
C LYS A 10 3.87 -19.54 -11.94
N ALA A 11 3.49 -19.09 -13.14
CA ALA A 11 3.39 -17.68 -13.47
C ALA A 11 2.34 -16.94 -12.62
N SER A 12 1.15 -17.53 -12.43
CA SER A 12 0.10 -16.99 -11.56
C SER A 12 0.53 -16.89 -10.10
N ARG A 13 1.31 -17.86 -9.62
CA ARG A 13 1.84 -17.80 -8.25
C ARG A 13 2.90 -16.72 -8.09
N ARG A 14 3.80 -16.57 -9.07
CA ARG A 14 4.81 -15.50 -9.09
C ARG A 14 4.17 -14.12 -9.11
N GLY A 15 3.17 -13.90 -9.96
CA GLY A 15 2.48 -12.61 -10.00
C GLY A 15 1.76 -12.27 -8.69
N LEU A 16 1.15 -13.26 -8.04
CA LEU A 16 0.49 -13.05 -6.75
C LEU A 16 1.50 -12.71 -5.63
N HIS A 17 2.68 -13.35 -5.63
CA HIS A 17 3.76 -13.00 -4.71
C HIS A 17 4.32 -11.59 -4.95
N LEU A 18 4.37 -11.13 -6.20
CA LEU A 18 4.80 -9.76 -6.52
C LEU A 18 3.82 -8.73 -5.97
N VAL A 19 2.51 -8.95 -6.19
CA VAL A 19 1.47 -8.08 -5.61
C VAL A 19 1.52 -8.12 -4.09
N ALA A 20 1.68 -9.31 -3.48
CA ALA A 20 1.82 -9.45 -2.04
C ALA A 20 3.03 -8.67 -1.49
N CYS A 21 4.19 -8.75 -2.15
CA CYS A 21 5.38 -8.01 -1.74
C CYS A 21 5.17 -6.49 -1.83
N PHE A 22 4.51 -6.03 -2.90
CA PHE A 22 4.18 -4.62 -3.08
C PHE A 22 3.21 -4.10 -2.01
N GLU A 23 2.14 -4.85 -1.73
CA GLU A 23 1.17 -4.49 -0.68
C GLU A 23 1.79 -4.56 0.73
N ALA A 24 2.66 -5.54 0.98
CA ALA A 24 3.44 -5.60 2.23
C ALA A 24 4.36 -4.39 2.38
N ALA A 25 5.05 -3.97 1.31
CA ALA A 25 5.91 -2.80 1.34
C ALA A 25 5.12 -1.52 1.67
N LYS A 26 3.92 -1.34 1.08
CA LYS A 26 3.01 -0.25 1.47
C LYS A 26 2.62 -0.33 2.94
N GLY A 27 2.23 -1.51 3.42
CA GLY A 27 1.87 -1.73 4.82
C GLY A 27 3.01 -1.39 5.78
N VAL A 28 4.24 -1.84 5.48
CA VAL A 28 5.43 -1.53 6.27
C VAL A 28 5.73 -0.03 6.25
N LEU A 29 5.61 0.63 5.09
CA LEU A 29 5.82 2.07 4.99
C LEU A 29 4.84 2.84 5.87
N VAL A 30 3.55 2.51 5.81
CA VAL A 30 2.52 3.15 6.65
C VAL A 30 2.78 2.86 8.14
N LEU A 31 3.22 1.66 8.49
CA LEU A 31 3.55 1.30 9.86
C LEU A 31 4.72 2.14 10.38
N LEU A 32 5.77 2.31 9.58
CA LEU A 32 6.91 3.15 9.93
C LEU A 32 6.48 4.61 10.14
N VAL A 33 5.60 5.14 9.29
CA VAL A 33 5.03 6.49 9.49
C VAL A 33 4.22 6.56 10.78
N GLY A 34 3.34 5.59 11.04
CA GLY A 34 2.55 5.52 12.28
C GLY A 34 3.39 5.43 13.54
N CYS A 35 4.43 4.59 13.54
CA CYS A 35 5.41 4.49 14.63
C CYS A 35 6.20 5.79 14.80
N GLY A 36 6.57 6.44 13.70
CA GLY A 36 7.19 7.77 13.73
C GLY A 36 6.29 8.78 14.44
N LEU A 37 5.01 8.87 14.05
CA LEU A 37 4.04 9.75 14.70
C LEU A 37 3.91 9.47 16.21
N LEU A 38 3.86 8.20 16.64
CA LEU A 38 3.83 7.83 18.06
C LEU A 38 5.09 8.27 18.82
N ALA A 39 6.26 8.19 18.17
CA ALA A 39 7.52 8.64 18.74
C ALA A 39 7.57 10.18 18.89
N PHE A 40 6.93 10.92 17.98
CA PHE A 40 6.77 12.38 18.05
C PHE A 40 5.81 12.83 19.16
N ILE A 41 4.82 12.01 19.54
CA ILE A 41 3.86 12.36 20.63
C ILE A 41 4.54 12.45 22.00
N HIS A 42 5.65 11.72 22.24
CA HIS A 42 6.29 11.65 23.56
C HIS A 42 7.59 12.46 23.68
N LYS A 43 8.12 12.99 22.59
CA LYS A 43 9.38 13.74 22.59
C LYS A 43 9.21 14.96 21.72
N ASP A 44 9.41 16.13 22.32
CA ASP A 44 9.56 17.43 21.66
C ASP A 44 10.14 17.27 20.26
N LEU A 45 9.37 17.73 19.26
CA LEU A 45 9.62 17.64 17.82
C LEU A 45 11.08 17.87 17.39
N HIS A 46 11.82 18.65 18.18
CA HIS A 46 13.24 18.95 18.03
C HIS A 46 14.16 17.72 17.99
N HIS A 47 13.99 16.73 18.87
CA HIS A 47 14.93 15.60 18.95
C HIS A 47 14.71 14.55 17.85
N ALA A 48 13.46 14.39 17.40
CA ALA A 48 13.13 13.44 16.34
C ALA A 48 13.53 13.97 14.95
N ALA A 49 13.47 15.29 14.72
CA ALA A 49 14.03 15.92 13.53
C ALA A 49 15.54 15.65 13.42
N GLU A 50 16.28 15.75 14.52
CA GLU A 50 17.72 15.45 14.53
C GLU A 50 18.06 13.97 14.27
N GLN A 51 17.20 13.03 14.68
CA GLN A 51 17.42 11.60 14.42
C GLN A 51 17.04 11.20 12.99
N LEU A 52 15.96 11.74 12.43
CA LEU A 52 15.59 11.53 11.03
C LEU A 52 16.67 12.08 10.08
N VAL A 53 17.22 13.27 10.37
CA VAL A 53 18.35 13.86 9.63
C VAL A 53 19.60 12.98 9.73
N ARG A 54 19.87 12.39 10.91
CA ARG A 54 21.01 11.47 11.12
C ARG A 54 20.86 10.14 10.39
N VAL A 55 19.67 9.57 10.37
CA VAL A 55 19.40 8.29 9.68
C VAL A 55 19.39 8.49 8.15
N LEU A 56 18.92 9.64 7.68
CA LEU A 56 18.81 9.94 6.25
C LEU A 56 20.07 10.55 5.63
N HIS A 57 21.12 10.88 6.40
CA HIS A 57 22.36 11.49 5.90
C HIS A 57 22.12 12.65 4.90
N MET A 58 21.02 13.39 5.05
CA MET A 58 20.74 14.53 4.20
C MET A 58 21.55 15.72 4.72
N ASN A 59 22.55 16.09 3.92
CA ASN A 59 23.49 17.17 4.12
C ASN A 59 22.85 18.42 4.79
N PRO A 60 23.32 18.86 5.96
CA PRO A 60 22.74 19.96 6.72
C PRO A 60 23.20 21.30 6.15
N ALA A 61 22.61 21.71 5.03
CA ALA A 61 22.69 23.08 4.53
C ALA A 61 21.46 23.36 3.66
N HIS A 62 20.68 24.36 4.05
CA HIS A 62 19.50 24.93 3.37
C HIS A 62 18.10 24.42 3.77
N HIS A 63 17.55 25.10 4.78
CA HIS A 63 16.28 25.85 4.70
C HIS A 63 14.97 25.10 4.41
N TYR A 64 14.70 23.96 5.04
CA TYR A 64 13.32 23.47 5.24
C TYR A 64 13.21 22.73 6.59
N PRO A 65 12.51 23.31 7.59
CA PRO A 65 11.40 22.57 8.20
C PRO A 65 10.26 23.45 8.75
N SER A 66 10.10 24.72 8.37
CA SER A 66 9.04 25.56 8.96
C SER A 66 7.62 25.04 8.66
N ILE A 67 7.39 24.43 7.50
CA ILE A 67 6.08 23.91 7.08
C ILE A 67 5.68 22.65 7.87
N LEU A 68 6.65 21.79 8.19
CA LEU A 68 6.44 20.57 8.97
C LEU A 68 6.26 20.89 10.46
N ILE A 69 6.96 21.92 10.96
CA ILE A 69 6.85 22.41 12.33
C ILE A 69 5.53 23.17 12.52
N ASP A 70 5.14 24.07 11.61
CA ASP A 70 3.85 24.78 11.64
C ASP A 70 2.65 23.84 11.51
N ALA A 71 2.80 22.75 10.75
CA ALA A 71 1.77 21.72 10.64
C ALA A 71 1.64 20.94 11.94
N ALA A 72 2.75 20.62 12.62
CA ALA A 72 2.73 19.91 13.88
C ALA A 72 2.18 20.75 15.04
N ASP A 73 2.46 22.05 15.09
CA ASP A 73 1.91 22.98 16.09
C ASP A 73 0.38 23.15 15.99
N LYS A 74 -0.22 22.83 14.83
CA LYS A 74 -1.67 22.89 14.61
C LYS A 74 -2.39 21.57 14.89
N VAL A 75 -1.68 20.48 15.08
CA VAL A 75 -2.27 19.15 15.25
C VAL A 75 -2.34 18.85 16.74
N THR A 76 -3.56 18.75 17.28
CA THR A 76 -3.79 18.39 18.68
C THR A 76 -3.26 16.97 18.96
N ASP A 77 -2.75 16.68 20.16
CA ASP A 77 -2.32 15.34 20.58
C ASP A 77 -3.34 14.23 20.26
N LEU A 78 -4.64 14.56 20.32
CA LEU A 78 -5.72 13.65 19.93
C LEU A 78 -5.69 13.29 18.44
N GLN A 79 -5.46 14.26 17.55
CA GLN A 79 -5.37 14.02 16.10
C GLN A 79 -4.14 13.19 15.75
N LEU A 80 -3.00 13.43 16.40
CA LEU A 80 -1.79 12.61 16.28
C LEU A 80 -2.05 11.16 16.70
N TRP A 81 -2.72 10.95 17.84
CA TRP A 81 -3.11 9.63 18.30
C TRP A 81 -4.04 8.89 17.34
N VAL A 82 -5.07 9.58 16.81
CA VAL A 82 -6.00 9.00 15.84
C VAL A 82 -5.26 8.63 14.55
N LEU A 83 -4.36 9.48 14.04
CA LEU A 83 -3.60 9.21 12.83
C LEU A 83 -2.64 8.03 13.02
N ALA A 84 -1.92 7.99 14.13
CA ALA A 84 -1.04 6.90 14.50
C ALA A 84 -1.78 5.57 14.64
N PHE A 85 -2.89 5.55 15.39
CA PHE A 85 -3.70 4.35 15.57
C PHE A 85 -4.27 3.86 14.23
N SER A 86 -4.77 4.79 13.41
CA SER A 86 -5.28 4.49 12.07
C SER A 86 -4.19 3.90 11.17
N ALA A 87 -2.96 4.43 11.23
CA ALA A 87 -1.82 3.89 10.49
C ALA A 87 -1.48 2.46 10.93
N VAL A 88 -1.48 2.16 12.23
CA VAL A 88 -1.23 0.80 12.75
C VAL A 88 -2.31 -0.17 12.28
N VAL A 89 -3.59 0.19 12.44
CA VAL A 89 -4.73 -0.64 12.01
C VAL A 89 -4.68 -0.89 10.50
N TYR A 90 -4.46 0.16 9.70
CA TYR A 90 -4.35 0.06 8.25
C TYR A 90 -3.20 -0.86 7.83
N SER A 91 -2.04 -0.72 8.47
CA SER A 91 -0.86 -1.54 8.18
C SER A 91 -1.09 -3.01 8.52
N ALA A 92 -1.75 -3.30 9.64
CA ALA A 92 -2.11 -4.66 10.01
C ALA A 92 -3.03 -5.30 8.95
N ILE A 93 -4.04 -4.58 8.49
CA ILE A 93 -4.93 -5.04 7.41
C ILE A 93 -4.14 -5.33 6.13
N ARG A 94 -3.25 -4.42 5.72
CA ARG A 94 -2.40 -4.61 4.53
C ARG A 94 -1.46 -5.80 4.64
N LEU A 95 -0.87 -6.04 5.81
CA LEU A 95 -0.01 -7.21 6.04
C LEU A 95 -0.81 -8.52 6.02
N VAL A 96 -2.02 -8.52 6.58
CA VAL A 96 -2.93 -9.67 6.55
C VAL A 96 -3.37 -9.98 5.12
N GLU A 97 -3.71 -8.97 4.33
CA GLU A 97 -4.00 -9.09 2.90
C GLU A 97 -2.79 -9.64 2.13
N ALA A 98 -1.60 -9.05 2.30
CA ALA A 98 -0.38 -9.48 1.65
C ALA A 98 -0.03 -10.94 2.00
N TYR A 99 -0.18 -11.33 3.27
CA TYR A 99 -0.01 -12.72 3.69
C TYR A 99 -1.03 -13.65 3.01
N GLY A 100 -2.28 -13.22 2.90
CA GLY A 100 -3.32 -13.98 2.22
C GLY A 100 -3.05 -14.15 0.72
N LEU A 101 -2.59 -13.10 0.04
CA LEU A 101 -2.14 -13.15 -1.36
C LEU A 101 -0.92 -14.08 -1.51
N TRP A 102 0.05 -14.01 -0.60
CA TRP A 102 1.21 -14.89 -0.61
C TRP A 102 0.83 -16.37 -0.47
N LYS A 103 -0.21 -16.67 0.32
CA LYS A 103 -0.76 -18.03 0.48
C LYS A 103 -1.73 -18.43 -0.63
N GLY A 104 -2.15 -17.51 -1.50
CA GLY A 104 -3.13 -17.79 -2.55
C GLY A 104 -4.56 -17.95 -2.03
N TYR A 105 -4.92 -17.25 -0.95
CA TYR A 105 -6.27 -17.30 -0.42
C TYR A 105 -7.24 -16.45 -1.25
N GLN A 106 -8.34 -17.05 -1.69
CA GLN A 106 -9.35 -16.39 -2.52
C GLN A 106 -9.96 -15.14 -1.86
N TRP A 107 -10.10 -15.13 -0.53
CA TRP A 107 -10.63 -13.94 0.17
C TRP A 107 -9.68 -12.74 0.03
N ALA A 108 -8.36 -12.98 0.02
CA ALA A 108 -7.36 -11.92 -0.12
C ALA A 108 -7.29 -11.41 -1.55
N GLU A 109 -7.48 -12.28 -2.55
CA GLU A 109 -7.58 -11.87 -3.96
C GLU A 109 -8.81 -10.97 -4.19
N TRP A 110 -9.97 -11.33 -3.63
CA TRP A 110 -11.18 -10.51 -3.68
C TRP A 110 -11.01 -9.18 -2.94
N PHE A 111 -10.40 -9.22 -1.76
CA PHE A 111 -10.16 -8.03 -0.96
C PHE A 111 -9.24 -7.04 -1.69
N GLY A 112 -8.14 -7.52 -2.28
CA GLY A 112 -7.23 -6.68 -3.06
C GLY A 112 -7.83 -6.14 -4.36
N PHE A 113 -8.67 -6.94 -5.02
CA PHE A 113 -9.41 -6.46 -6.19
C PHE A 113 -10.36 -5.34 -5.82
N LEU A 114 -11.18 -5.53 -4.77
CA LEU A 114 -12.17 -4.55 -4.35
C LEU A 114 -11.51 -3.28 -3.81
N SER A 115 -10.47 -3.42 -2.98
CA SER A 115 -9.72 -2.28 -2.45
C SER A 115 -9.10 -1.46 -3.57
N GLY A 116 -8.41 -2.10 -4.51
CA GLY A 116 -7.83 -1.44 -5.69
C GLY A 116 -8.88 -0.80 -6.60
N ALA A 117 -10.02 -1.46 -6.83
CA ALA A 117 -11.09 -0.95 -7.68
C ALA A 117 -11.72 0.34 -7.14
N ILE A 118 -11.78 0.49 -5.81
CA ILE A 118 -12.28 1.73 -5.15
C ILE A 118 -11.34 2.91 -5.41
N TYR A 119 -10.03 2.68 -5.57
CA TYR A 119 -9.07 3.76 -5.85
C TYR A 119 -9.18 4.30 -7.27
N ILE A 120 -9.54 3.47 -8.26
CA ILE A 120 -9.53 3.85 -9.69
C ILE A 120 -10.40 5.09 -10.00
N PRO A 121 -11.68 5.20 -9.57
CA PRO A 121 -12.49 6.39 -9.85
C PRO A 121 -11.89 7.67 -9.26
N MET A 122 -11.34 7.58 -8.05
CA MET A 122 -10.72 8.71 -7.35
C MET A 122 -9.45 9.17 -8.08
N GLU A 123 -8.57 8.23 -8.41
CA GLU A 123 -7.32 8.51 -9.12
C GLU A 123 -7.57 9.07 -10.53
N LEU A 124 -8.59 8.55 -11.22
CA LEU A 124 -8.98 9.06 -12.53
C LEU A 124 -9.45 10.51 -12.44
N PHE A 125 -10.23 10.84 -11.40
CA PHE A 125 -10.66 12.22 -11.14
C PHE A 125 -9.48 13.14 -10.82
N GLU A 126 -8.52 12.68 -10.01
CA GLU A 126 -7.33 13.45 -9.68
C GLU A 126 -6.41 13.72 -10.88
N VAL A 127 -6.23 12.72 -11.75
CA VAL A 127 -5.47 12.84 -13.00
C VAL A 127 -6.21 13.74 -14.00
N ALA A 128 -7.54 13.60 -14.11
CA ALA A 128 -8.36 14.44 -15.00
C ALA A 128 -8.30 15.92 -14.60
N ARG A 129 -8.18 16.23 -13.30
CA ARG A 129 -8.01 17.60 -12.82
C ARG A 129 -6.61 18.15 -13.08
N GLN A 130 -5.57 17.37 -12.76
CA GLN A 130 -4.19 17.76 -13.04
C GLN A 130 -3.34 16.51 -13.32
N VAL A 131 -2.78 16.47 -14.52
CA VAL A 131 -1.87 15.40 -14.94
C VAL A 131 -0.50 15.69 -14.33
N THR A 132 -0.15 14.91 -13.30
CA THR A 132 1.20 14.95 -12.70
C THR A 132 1.81 13.56 -12.75
N TRP A 133 3.13 13.48 -12.94
CA TRP A 133 3.87 12.22 -12.99
C TRP A 133 3.57 11.26 -11.82
N PRO A 134 3.50 11.73 -10.54
CA PRO A 134 3.16 10.85 -9.42
C PRO A 134 1.75 10.26 -9.53
N ARG A 135 0.74 11.08 -9.86
CA ARG A 135 -0.66 10.61 -9.94
C ARG A 135 -0.86 9.59 -11.06
N VAL A 136 -0.27 9.84 -12.23
CA VAL A 136 -0.32 8.92 -13.37
C VAL A 136 0.36 7.59 -13.02
N THR A 137 1.50 7.64 -12.31
CA THR A 137 2.24 6.44 -11.92
C THR A 137 1.42 5.59 -10.94
N VAL A 138 0.81 6.20 -9.92
CA VAL A 138 -0.02 5.50 -8.94
C VAL A 138 -1.23 4.85 -9.63
N LEU A 139 -1.93 5.61 -10.50
CA LEU A 139 -3.06 5.09 -11.28
C LEU A 139 -2.63 3.88 -12.13
N ALA A 140 -1.52 3.98 -12.85
CA ALA A 140 -1.03 2.90 -13.70
C ALA A 140 -0.72 1.62 -12.90
N VAL A 141 -0.07 1.76 -11.75
CA VAL A 141 0.24 0.63 -10.87
C VAL A 141 -1.03 -0.03 -10.32
N ASN A 142 -1.98 0.76 -9.82
CA ASN A 142 -3.25 0.22 -9.32
C ASN A 142 -4.06 -0.47 -10.42
N LEU A 143 -4.05 0.07 -11.65
CA LEU A 143 -4.74 -0.54 -12.80
C LEU A 143 -4.12 -1.90 -13.17
N VAL A 144 -2.80 -2.02 -13.11
CA VAL A 144 -2.09 -3.30 -13.30
C VAL A 144 -2.46 -4.31 -12.22
N ILE A 145 -2.47 -3.89 -10.94
CA ILE A 145 -2.80 -4.78 -9.80
C ILE A 145 -4.25 -5.27 -9.89
N VAL A 146 -5.20 -4.34 -10.07
CA VAL A 146 -6.63 -4.66 -10.19
C VAL A 146 -6.88 -5.56 -11.39
N GLY A 147 -6.28 -5.26 -12.55
CA GLY A 147 -6.38 -6.09 -13.75
C GLY A 147 -5.82 -7.49 -13.55
N TYR A 148 -4.68 -7.61 -12.87
CA TYR A 148 -4.06 -8.90 -12.54
C TYR A 148 -4.93 -9.74 -11.60
N LEU A 149 -5.47 -9.13 -10.54
CA LEU A 149 -6.35 -9.82 -9.60
C LEU A 149 -7.67 -10.22 -10.29
N ALA A 150 -8.30 -9.32 -11.04
CA ALA A 150 -9.52 -9.62 -11.80
C ALA A 150 -9.33 -10.82 -12.75
N PHE A 151 -8.19 -10.89 -13.43
CA PHE A 151 -7.84 -12.00 -14.30
C PHE A 151 -7.67 -13.32 -13.52
N THR A 152 -7.02 -13.26 -12.35
CA THR A 152 -6.82 -14.41 -11.47
C THR A 152 -8.17 -14.94 -10.95
N LEU A 153 -9.04 -14.05 -10.47
CA LEU A 153 -10.40 -14.37 -10.05
C LEU A 153 -11.24 -15.01 -11.17
N ALA A 154 -11.21 -14.42 -12.37
CA ALA A 154 -11.98 -14.90 -13.52
C ALA A 154 -11.55 -16.31 -13.96
N ARG A 155 -10.27 -16.66 -13.83
CA ARG A 155 -9.77 -18.01 -14.10
C ARG A 155 -10.26 -19.01 -13.06
N THR A 156 -10.21 -18.67 -11.79
CA THR A 156 -10.66 -19.53 -10.68
C THR A 156 -12.16 -19.82 -10.79
N GLY A 157 -12.98 -18.82 -11.15
CA GLY A 157 -14.43 -18.99 -11.34
C GLY A 157 -14.81 -19.93 -12.49
N ARG A 158 -14.10 -19.88 -13.63
CA ARG A 158 -14.36 -20.77 -14.77
C ARG A 158 -14.05 -22.23 -14.48
N HIS A 159 -13.05 -22.50 -13.64
CA HIS A 159 -12.66 -23.87 -13.29
C HIS A 159 -13.69 -24.56 -12.37
N ARG A 160 -14.38 -23.76 -11.55
CA ARG A 160 -15.45 -24.24 -10.66
C ARG A 160 -16.72 -24.63 -11.43
N ARG A 161 -17.09 -23.85 -12.46
CA ARG A 161 -18.27 -24.13 -13.31
C ARG A 161 -18.10 -25.42 -14.13
N ARG A 162 -16.91 -25.67 -14.69
CA ARG A 162 -16.62 -26.89 -15.50
C ARG A 162 -16.64 -28.22 -14.74
N LEU A 163 -16.68 -28.19 -13.40
CA LEU A 163 -16.78 -29.40 -12.58
C LEU A 163 -18.23 -29.70 -12.15
N GLN A 164 -19.17 -28.82 -12.51
CA GLN A 164 -20.60 -28.95 -12.19
C GLN A 164 -21.45 -29.27 -13.44
N ASP A 165 -20.86 -29.23 -14.63
CA ASP A 165 -21.43 -29.68 -15.91
C ASP A 165 -20.90 -31.08 -16.26
#